data_AF-A0A670K631-F1
#
_entry.id   AF-A0A670K631-F1
#
_cell.length_a   1.000
_cell.length_b   1.000
_cell.length_c   1.000
_cell.angle_alpha   90.00
_cell.angle_beta   90.00
_cell.angle_gamma   90.00
#
_symmetry.space_group_name_H-M   'P 1'
#
loop_
_entity.id
_entity.type
_entity.pdbx_description
1 polymer ?
#
loop_
_entity_poly.entity_id
_entity_poly.type
_entity_poly.pdbx_seq_one_letter_code
_entity_poly.pdbx_strand_id
1 'polypeptide(L)' 'TETQSHISLARSSLNKDFRDHAELQHIAAQQKAALQHAHAHSSGYFITQDSAFGNLILPVLPRLDLE' A
#
# COMPACT_ATOMS: atom_id res chain seq x y z
N THR A 1 15.49 -39.93 4.97
CA THR A 1 15.50 -38.90 3.92
C THR A 1 14.29 -37.95 4.00
N GLU A 2 13.60 -37.83 5.14
CA GLU A 2 12.32 -37.09 5.24
C GLU A 2 12.44 -35.64 5.74
N THR A 3 13.61 -35.20 6.21
CA THR A 3 13.80 -33.86 6.81
C THR A 3 14.05 -32.73 5.81
N GLN A 4 14.19 -33.03 4.51
CA GLN A 4 14.62 -32.04 3.51
C GLN A 4 13.47 -31.30 2.80
N SER A 5 12.26 -31.84 2.85
CA SER A 5 11.05 -31.24 2.24
C SER A 5 10.51 -30.06 3.07
N HIS A 6 10.50 -30.18 4.39
CA HIS A 6 9.94 -29.17 5.30
C HIS A 6 10.73 -27.85 5.31
N ILE A 7 12.06 -27.91 5.17
CA ILE A 7 12.93 -26.72 5.18
C ILE A 7 12.73 -25.89 3.90
N SER A 8 12.52 -26.55 2.75
CA SER A 8 12.32 -25.88 1.46
C SER A 8 10.99 -25.13 1.39
N LEU A 9 9.92 -25.69 1.96
CA LEU A 9 8.61 -25.04 2.00
C LEU A 9 8.60 -23.83 2.94
N ALA A 10 9.21 -23.94 4.13
CA ALA A 10 9.32 -22.83 5.08
C ALA A 10 10.09 -21.63 4.52
N ARG A 11 11.20 -21.86 3.81
CA ARG A 11 11.95 -20.79 3.13
C ARG A 11 11.13 -20.12 2.02
N SER A 12 10.31 -20.91 1.32
CA SER A 12 9.46 -20.40 0.25
C SER A 12 8.34 -19.50 0.78
N SER A 13 7.74 -19.88 1.92
CA SER A 13 6.75 -19.06 2.63
C SER A 13 7.34 -17.73 3.11
N LEU A 14 8.46 -17.76 3.84
CA LEU A 14 9.12 -16.54 4.33
C LEU A 14 9.46 -15.59 3.17
N ASN A 15 10.02 -16.11 2.08
CA ASN A 15 10.36 -15.31 0.90
C ASN A 15 9.15 -14.70 0.19
N LYS A 16 7.96 -15.27 0.35
CA LYS A 16 6.71 -14.71 -0.17
C LYS A 16 6.22 -13.58 0.74
N ASP A 17 6.23 -13.79 2.05
CA ASP A 17 5.87 -12.76 3.03
C ASP A 17 6.73 -11.50 2.84
N PHE A 18 8.04 -11.64 2.67
CA PHE A 18 8.93 -10.49 2.40
C PHE A 18 8.58 -9.73 1.12
N ARG A 19 8.15 -10.42 0.06
CA ARG A 19 7.75 -9.77 -1.20
C ARG A 19 6.43 -9.04 -1.04
N ASP A 20 5.47 -9.66 -0.37
CA ASP A 20 4.16 -9.07 -0.10
C ASP A 20 4.33 -7.80 0.77
N HIS A 21 5.23 -7.84 1.76
CA HIS A 21 5.58 -6.64 2.55
C HIS A 21 6.24 -5.55 1.71
N ALA A 22 7.17 -5.89 0.82
CA ALA A 22 7.83 -4.92 -0.04
C ALA A 22 6.83 -4.26 -1.03
N GLU A 23 5.87 -5.03 -1.55
CA GLU A 23 4.81 -4.52 -2.42
C GLU A 23 3.88 -3.57 -1.67
N LEU A 24 3.41 -3.96 -0.47
CA LEU A 24 2.59 -3.10 0.38
C LEU A 24 3.31 -1.79 0.73
N GLN A 25 4.61 -1.85 1.01
CA GLN A 25 5.43 -0.66 1.25
C GLN A 25 5.53 0.24 0.01
N HIS A 26 5.68 -0.35 -1.18
CA HIS A 26 5.75 0.39 -2.43
C HIS A 26 4.43 1.12 -2.72
N ILE A 27 3.30 0.42 -2.59
CA ILE A 27 1.96 1.00 -2.77
C ILE A 27 1.73 2.15 -1.77
N ALA A 28 2.07 1.95 -0.50
CA ALA A 28 1.94 2.98 0.52
C ALA A 28 2.81 4.22 0.22
N ALA A 29 4.03 4.02 -0.28
CA ALA A 29 4.91 5.12 -0.68
C ALA A 29 4.34 5.93 -1.85
N GLN A 30 3.79 5.26 -2.87
CA GLN A 30 3.15 5.91 -4.01
C GLN A 30 1.91 6.72 -3.60
N GLN A 31 1.04 6.13 -2.79
CA GLN A 31 -0.14 6.80 -2.24
C GLN A 31 0.25 8.06 -1.44
N LYS A 32 1.27 7.95 -0.60
CA LYS A 32 1.78 9.07 0.20
C LYS A 32 2.31 10.20 -0.69
N ALA A 33 3.12 9.88 -1.69
CA ALA A 33 3.69 10.87 -2.60
C ALA A 33 2.59 11.61 -3.38
N ALA A 34 1.59 10.88 -3.90
CA ALA A 34 0.46 11.47 -4.61
C ALA A 34 -0.36 12.41 -3.71
N LEU A 35 -0.66 11.99 -2.48
CA LEU A 35 -1.41 12.80 -1.53
C LEU A 35 -0.64 14.07 -1.12
N GLN A 36 0.66 13.96 -0.86
CA GLN A 36 1.51 15.11 -0.54
C GLN A 36 1.56 16.12 -1.69
N HIS A 37 1.70 15.65 -2.93
CA HIS A 37 1.66 16.51 -4.10
C HIS A 37 0.31 17.23 -4.23
N ALA A 38 -0.81 16.53 -4.02
CA ALA A 38 -2.13 17.14 -4.04
C ALA A 38 -2.28 18.23 -2.96
N HIS A 39 -1.84 18.00 -1.72
CA HIS A 39 -1.88 19.01 -0.66
C HIS A 39 -1.00 20.23 -0.95
N ALA A 40 0.12 20.05 -1.64
CA ALA A 40 1.00 21.16 -2.01
C ALA A 40 0.44 22.06 -3.12
N HIS A 41 -0.44 21.51 -3.97
CA HIS A 41 -0.87 22.18 -5.21
C HIS A 41 -2.40 22.38 -5.31
N SER A 42 -3.18 21.87 -4.36
CA SER A 42 -4.64 21.95 -4.36
C SER A 42 -5.18 22.15 -2.96
N SER A 43 -6.27 22.92 -2.85
CA SER A 43 -7.02 23.11 -1.61
C SER A 43 -8.15 22.09 -1.43
N GLY A 44 -8.26 21.10 -2.32
CA GLY A 44 -9.27 20.04 -2.24
C GLY A 44 -8.99 19.03 -1.12
N TYR A 45 -10.01 18.27 -0.73
CA TYR A 45 -9.88 17.15 0.19
C TYR A 45 -9.63 15.87 -0.60
N PHE A 46 -8.57 15.15 -0.25
CA PHE A 46 -8.14 13.94 -0.93
C PHE A 46 -7.95 12.80 0.07
N ILE A 47 -8.26 11.58 -0.37
CA ILE A 47 -7.92 10.34 0.32
C ILE A 47 -7.09 9.45 -0.60
N THR A 48 -6.28 8.57 -0.03
CA THR A 48 -5.52 7.58 -0.83
C THR A 48 -6.38 6.38 -1.21
N GLN A 49 -6.01 5.71 -2.30
CA GLN A 49 -6.56 4.42 -2.71
C GLN A 49 -5.46 3.49 -3.22
N ASP A 50 -5.69 2.18 -3.11
CA ASP A 50 -4.87 1.10 -3.65
C ASP A 50 -5.21 0.80 -5.12
N SER A 51 -5.35 1.85 -5.93
CA SER A 51 -5.70 1.69 -7.34
C SER A 51 -4.49 1.32 -8.20
N ALA A 52 -4.58 0.18 -8.90
CA ALA A 52 -3.63 -0.24 -9.93
C ALA A 52 -3.78 0.52 -11.27
N PHE A 53 -4.77 1.41 -11.41
CA PHE A 53 -5.12 2.11 -12.65
C PHE A 53 -4.88 3.62 -12.59
N GLY A 54 -4.01 4.06 -11.68
CA GLY A 54 -3.60 5.47 -11.57
C GLY A 54 -4.49 6.35 -10.69
N ASN A 55 -5.55 5.81 -10.08
CA ASN A 55 -6.36 6.55 -9.10
C ASN A 55 -5.78 6.44 -7.68
N LEU A 56 -4.51 6.82 -7.50
CA LEU A 56 -3.82 6.70 -6.19
C LEU A 56 -4.42 7.60 -5.11
N ILE A 57 -5.10 8.66 -5.52
CA ILE A 57 -5.88 9.55 -4.66
C ILE A 57 -7.24 9.85 -5.31
N LEU A 58 -8.26 10.07 -4.48
CA LEU A 58 -9.58 10.50 -4.91
C LEU A 58 -10.01 11.80 -4.22
N PRO A 59 -10.58 12.77 -4.95
CA PRO A 59 -11.21 13.92 -4.35
C PRO A 59 -12.49 13.48 -3.62
N VAL A 60 -12.70 13.97 -2.40
CA VAL A 60 -13.86 13.64 -1.57
C VAL A 60 -14.39 14.89 -0.87
N LEU A 61 -15.58 14.77 -0.28
CA LEU A 61 -16.05 15.77 0.69
C LEU A 61 -15.29 15.61 2.02
N PRO A 62 -15.06 16.71 2.75
CA PRO A 62 -14.47 16.63 4.09
C PRO A 62 -15.28 15.68 4.98
N ARG A 63 -14.58 14.80 5.71
CA ARG A 63 -15.20 14.02 6.78
C ARG A 63 -15.30 14.93 8.00
N LEU A 64 -16.52 15.18 8.46
CA LEU A 64 -16.76 15.83 9.75
C LEU A 64 -16.89 14.70 10.77
N ASP A 65 -15.96 14.63 11.70
CA ASP A 65 -16.15 13.77 12.87
C ASP A 65 -17.29 14.39 13.69
N LEU A 66 -18.42 13.68 13.76
CA LEU A 66 -19.50 14.02 14.69
C LEU A 66 -19.01 13.64 16.08
N GLU A 67 -18.54 14.62 16.85
CA GLU A 67 -18.34 14.48 18.29
C GLU A 67 -19.69 14.33 19.01
#